data_AF-A0A7S3F8Y0-F1
#
_entry.id   AF-A0A7S3F8Y0-F1
#
_cell.length_a   1.000
_cell.length_b   1.000
_cell.length_c   1.000
_cell.angle_alpha   90.00
_cell.angle_beta   90.00
_cell.angle_gamma   90.00
#
_symmetry.space_group_name_H-M   'P 1'
#
loop_
_entity.id
_entity.type
_entity.pdbx_description
1 polymer ?
#
loop_
_entity_poly.entity_id
_entity_poly.type
_entity_poly.pdbx_seq_one_letter_code
_entity_poly.pdbx_strand_id
1 'polypeptide(L)'
;MGACGARRRSALWHPARALIAAALLFAGSARAIENKCSACRQIARRLHESSTDDKPRNALDMRSRLNSEGRREGRMIAYRESELAVHEVVDELCEGMTGYVLVGGEWQNGKKVLPPPQSGVDKQVRKRQEKEFAYFCGTLLEKHEDAIVQHVKGIGGAFEETE
;
A
#
# COMPACT_ATOMS: atom_id res chain seq x y z
N MET A 1 -9.50 -32.71 -67.70
CA MET A 1 -10.18 -33.31 -66.52
C MET A 1 -9.41 -32.92 -65.27
N GLY A 2 -9.84 -31.88 -64.55
CA GLY A 2 -9.18 -31.42 -63.33
C GLY A 2 -10.14 -31.56 -62.15
N ALA A 3 -9.86 -32.50 -61.25
CA ALA A 3 -10.64 -32.68 -60.03
C ALA A 3 -10.26 -31.60 -59.01
N CYS A 4 -11.20 -30.71 -58.70
CA CYS A 4 -11.05 -29.74 -57.63
C CYS A 4 -11.31 -30.43 -56.28
N GLY A 5 -10.24 -30.68 -55.52
CA GLY A 5 -10.30 -31.28 -54.18
C GLY A 5 -10.81 -30.27 -53.14
N ALA A 6 -12.06 -30.43 -52.72
CA ALA A 6 -12.67 -29.66 -51.64
C ALA A 6 -12.01 -30.01 -50.30
N ARG A 7 -11.10 -29.14 -49.85
CA ARG A 7 -10.47 -29.20 -48.54
C ARG A 7 -11.52 -28.82 -47.48
N ARG A 8 -12.17 -29.82 -46.87
CA ARG A 8 -13.09 -29.63 -45.72
C ARG A 8 -12.29 -28.97 -44.58
N ARG A 9 -12.46 -27.66 -44.38
CA ARG A 9 -11.90 -26.96 -43.23
C ARG A 9 -12.75 -27.32 -42.01
N SER A 10 -12.11 -27.95 -41.03
CA SER A 10 -12.64 -28.28 -39.72
C SER A 10 -12.98 -27.00 -38.94
N ALA A 11 -14.21 -26.51 -39.09
CA ALA A 11 -14.73 -25.32 -38.42
C ALA A 11 -15.03 -25.52 -36.91
N LEU A 12 -14.91 -26.75 -36.39
CA LEU A 12 -15.24 -27.06 -34.99
C LEU A 12 -14.11 -26.79 -33.98
N TRP A 13 -12.92 -26.35 -34.41
CA TRP A 13 -11.75 -26.23 -33.53
C TRP A 13 -11.41 -24.79 -33.07
N HIS A 14 -12.28 -23.83 -33.36
CA HIS A 14 -12.07 -22.41 -33.04
C HIS A 14 -12.86 -21.89 -31.82
N PRO A 15 -14.12 -22.28 -31.56
CA PRO A 15 -14.85 -21.73 -30.40
C PRO A 15 -14.27 -22.25 -29.08
N ALA A 16 -13.86 -23.53 -29.01
CA ALA A 16 -13.26 -24.10 -27.82
C ALA A 16 -11.90 -23.44 -27.47
N ARG A 17 -11.07 -23.11 -28.47
CA ARG A 17 -9.80 -22.39 -28.26
C ARG A 17 -10.01 -20.94 -27.83
N ALA A 18 -11.02 -20.28 -28.39
CA ALA A 18 -11.40 -18.92 -27.98
C ALA A 18 -11.90 -18.88 -26.53
N LEU A 19 -12.71 -19.85 -26.12
CA LEU A 19 -13.18 -19.98 -24.73
C LEU A 19 -12.03 -20.25 -23.74
N ILE A 20 -11.11 -21.15 -24.08
CA ILE A 20 -9.92 -21.42 -23.25
C ILE A 20 -9.04 -20.18 -23.13
N ALA A 21 -8.81 -19.45 -24.23
CA ALA A 21 -8.02 -18.22 -24.21
C ALA A 21 -8.68 -17.12 -23.36
N ALA A 22 -10.00 -16.95 -23.46
CA ALA A 22 -10.75 -16.01 -22.64
C ALA A 22 -10.69 -16.36 -21.15
N ALA A 23 -10.81 -17.65 -20.79
CA ALA A 23 -10.70 -18.12 -19.41
C ALA A 23 -9.32 -17.85 -18.81
N LEU A 24 -8.24 -18.05 -19.58
CA LEU A 24 -6.87 -17.76 -19.13
C LEU A 24 -6.63 -16.26 -18.90
N LEU A 25 -7.16 -15.40 -19.78
CA LEU A 25 -7.09 -13.95 -19.62
C LEU A 25 -7.85 -13.48 -18.37
N PHE A 26 -9.04 -14.03 -18.11
CA PHE A 26 -9.84 -13.70 -16.93
C PHE A 26 -9.18 -14.17 -15.63
N ALA A 27 -8.58 -15.37 -15.61
CA ALA A 27 -7.82 -15.85 -14.46
C ALA A 27 -6.60 -14.95 -14.19
N GLY A 28 -5.91 -14.47 -15.23
CA GLY A 28 -4.79 -13.56 -15.09
C GLY A 28 -5.17 -12.21 -14.49
N SER A 29 -6.29 -11.62 -14.92
CA SER A 29 -6.78 -10.34 -14.37
C SER A 29 -7.24 -10.49 -12.92
N ALA A 30 -7.92 -11.60 -12.58
CA ALA A 30 -8.33 -11.89 -11.20
C ALA A 30 -7.11 -11.92 -10.26
N ARG A 31 -6.03 -12.63 -10.64
CA ARG A 31 -4.79 -12.67 -9.84
C ARG A 31 -4.11 -11.30 -9.73
N ALA A 32 -4.10 -10.52 -10.81
CA ALA A 32 -3.53 -9.17 -10.78
C ALA A 32 -4.29 -8.23 -9.83
N ILE A 33 -5.63 -8.38 -9.76
CA ILE A 33 -6.47 -7.63 -8.81
C ILE A 33 -6.18 -8.08 -7.38
N GLU A 34 -6.15 -9.40 -7.13
CA GLU A 34 -5.91 -9.96 -5.80
C GLU A 34 -4.53 -9.57 -5.24
N ASN A 35 -3.50 -9.56 -6.09
CA ASN A 35 -2.17 -9.04 -5.76
C ASN A 35 -2.25 -7.57 -5.30
N LYS A 36 -2.99 -6.71 -6.00
CA LYS A 36 -3.15 -5.30 -5.60
C LYS A 36 -3.96 -5.15 -4.32
N CYS A 37 -5.04 -5.92 -4.17
CA CYS A 37 -5.87 -5.90 -2.95
C CYS A 37 -5.09 -6.37 -1.71
N SER A 38 -4.28 -7.41 -1.83
CA SER A 38 -3.41 -7.85 -0.73
C SER A 38 -2.37 -6.77 -0.40
N ALA A 39 -1.86 -6.04 -1.39
CA ALA A 39 -0.97 -4.90 -1.14
C ALA A 39 -1.65 -3.78 -0.36
N CYS A 40 -2.84 -3.36 -0.78
CA CYS A 40 -3.62 -2.35 -0.06
C CYS A 40 -3.87 -2.76 1.40
N ARG A 41 -4.23 -4.03 1.64
CA ARG A 41 -4.45 -4.56 3.00
C ARG A 41 -3.21 -4.42 3.88
N GLN A 42 -2.03 -4.77 3.36
CA GLN A 42 -0.78 -4.64 4.12
C GLN A 42 -0.40 -3.19 4.37
N ILE A 43 -0.58 -2.31 3.38
CA ILE A 43 -0.31 -0.87 3.53
C ILE A 43 -1.24 -0.26 4.57
N ALA A 44 -2.55 -0.53 4.49
CA ALA A 44 -3.54 -0.04 5.44
C ALA A 44 -3.26 -0.54 6.86
N ARG A 45 -2.89 -1.81 7.02
CA ARG A 45 -2.48 -2.37 8.31
C ARG A 45 -1.27 -1.63 8.87
N ARG A 46 -0.24 -1.43 8.05
CA ARG A 46 0.99 -0.77 8.49
C ARG A 46 0.76 0.71 8.84
N LEU A 47 -0.10 1.40 8.09
CA LEU A 47 -0.54 2.76 8.37
C LEU A 47 -1.29 2.84 9.71
N HIS A 48 -2.16 1.88 9.99
CA HIS A 48 -2.85 1.80 11.27
C HIS A 48 -1.87 1.54 12.41
N GLU A 49 -0.92 0.61 12.24
CA GLU A 49 0.15 0.36 13.22
C GLU A 49 1.02 1.60 13.45
N SER A 50 1.39 2.37 12.43
CA SER A 50 2.23 3.57 12.59
C SER A 50 1.49 4.76 13.17
N SER A 51 0.19 4.92 12.88
CA SER A 51 -0.64 5.99 13.44
C SER A 51 -1.03 5.73 14.90
N THR A 52 -1.16 4.46 15.31
CA THR A 52 -1.46 4.07 16.70
C THR A 52 -0.21 3.86 17.56
N ASP A 53 0.99 3.86 16.97
CA ASP A 53 2.25 3.79 17.73
C ASP A 53 2.38 5.04 18.61
N ASP A 54 2.15 4.89 19.92
CA ASP A 54 2.35 5.89 20.97
C ASP A 54 3.86 6.12 21.19
N LYS A 55 4.60 6.54 20.16
CA LYS A 55 5.93 7.10 20.39
C LYS A 55 5.75 8.32 21.31
N PRO A 56 6.35 8.35 22.52
CA PRO A 56 6.21 9.49 23.42
C PRO A 56 6.92 10.68 22.77
N ARG A 57 6.13 11.56 22.17
CA ARG A 57 6.59 12.78 21.52
C ARG A 57 6.13 13.97 22.36
N ASN A 58 7.03 14.93 22.53
CA ASN A 58 6.73 16.13 23.29
C ASN A 58 5.60 16.91 22.61
N ALA A 59 4.71 17.51 23.42
CA ALA A 59 3.72 18.45 22.91
C ALA A 59 4.40 19.56 22.13
N LEU A 60 3.80 19.96 21.01
CA LEU A 60 4.32 21.05 20.19
C LEU A 60 4.02 22.37 20.89
N ASP A 61 5.09 23.08 21.26
CA ASP A 61 4.98 24.40 21.85
C ASP A 61 4.84 25.45 20.75
N MET A 62 3.60 25.84 20.43
CA MET A 62 3.32 26.90 19.47
C MET A 62 3.34 28.29 20.12
N ARG A 63 3.90 28.43 21.33
CA ARG A 63 4.02 29.74 21.99
C ARG A 63 5.09 30.60 21.32
N SER A 64 4.63 31.59 20.57
CA SER A 64 5.44 32.44 19.73
C SER A 64 5.47 33.86 20.31
N ARG A 65 6.68 34.34 20.62
CA ARG A 65 7.02 35.62 21.26
C ARG A 65 6.44 35.86 22.66
N LEU A 66 7.20 36.66 23.41
CA LEU A 66 6.75 37.26 24.66
C LEU A 66 5.89 38.47 24.32
N ASN A 67 4.74 38.59 24.97
CA ASN A 67 3.94 39.79 24.94
C ASN A 67 4.61 40.91 25.76
N SER A 68 4.05 42.12 25.73
CA SER A 68 4.57 43.27 26.46
C SER A 68 4.60 43.08 27.99
N GLU A 69 3.90 42.08 28.51
CA GLU A 69 3.87 41.70 29.93
C GLU A 69 4.91 40.61 30.29
N GLY A 70 5.73 40.17 29.32
CA GLY A 70 6.70 39.10 29.54
C GLY A 70 6.08 37.70 29.66
N ARG A 71 4.84 37.51 29.19
CA ARG A 71 4.19 36.20 29.10
C ARG A 71 4.29 35.67 27.68
N ARG A 72 4.46 34.35 27.54
CA ARG A 72 4.47 33.69 26.23
C ARG A 72 3.04 33.49 25.75
N GLU A 73 2.70 34.02 24.57
CA GLU A 73 1.38 33.83 23.96
C GLU A 73 1.42 32.64 22.99
N GLY A 74 0.35 31.84 23.01
CA GLY A 74 0.14 30.68 22.14
C GLY A 74 -0.35 29.44 22.87
N ARG A 75 -0.55 28.36 22.11
CA ARG A 75 -1.11 27.09 22.60
C ARG A 75 -0.03 26.00 22.57
N MET A 76 0.01 25.13 23.57
CA MET A 76 0.67 23.84 23.44
C MET A 76 -0.33 22.84 22.85
N ILE A 77 0.02 22.20 21.74
CA ILE A 77 -0.85 21.24 21.05
C ILE A 77 -0.26 19.84 21.25
N ALA A 78 -1.10 18.85 21.51
CA ALA A 78 -0.64 17.46 21.55
C ALA A 78 -0.03 17.09 20.18
N TYR A 79 1.11 16.41 20.17
CA TYR A 79 1.78 16.05 18.92
C TYR A 79 0.83 15.30 17.96
N ARG A 80 -0.03 14.41 18.48
CA ARG A 80 -1.01 13.64 17.70
C ARG A 80 -2.03 14.47 16.94
N GLU A 81 -2.40 15.62 17.50
CA GLU A 81 -3.37 16.54 16.90
C GLU A 81 -2.70 17.49 15.91
N SER A 82 -1.37 17.47 15.84
CA SER A 82 -0.62 18.32 14.94
C SER A 82 -0.62 17.78 13.51
N GLU A 83 -0.64 18.70 12.55
CA GLU A 83 -0.47 18.35 11.14
C GLU A 83 0.90 17.73 10.86
N LEU A 84 1.90 18.06 11.69
CA LEU A 84 3.24 17.48 11.63
C LEU A 84 3.21 15.95 11.84
N ALA A 85 2.39 15.46 12.78
CA ALA A 85 2.26 14.02 13.01
C ALA A 85 1.73 13.27 11.79
N VAL A 86 0.83 13.89 11.03
CA VAL A 86 0.28 13.28 9.82
C VAL A 86 1.36 13.16 8.74
N HIS A 87 2.12 14.23 8.51
CA HIS A 87 3.20 14.22 7.52
C HIS A 87 4.26 13.18 7.84
N GLU A 88 4.73 13.12 9.09
CA GLU A 88 5.74 12.13 9.48
C GLU A 88 5.23 10.68 9.33
N VAL A 89 3.98 10.40 9.71
CA VAL A 89 3.38 9.06 9.55
C VAL A 89 3.27 8.65 8.09
N VAL A 90 2.89 9.58 7.21
CA VAL A 90 2.71 9.33 5.77
C VAL A 90 4.07 9.18 5.06
N ASP A 91 5.05 10.03 5.38
CA ASP A 91 6.39 10.00 4.79
C ASP A 91 7.13 8.70 5.17
N GLU A 92 7.09 8.32 6.46
CA GLU A 92 7.75 7.10 6.94
C GLU A 92 7.05 5.80 6.46
N LEU A 93 5.77 5.88 6.04
CA LEU A 93 4.97 4.70 5.71
C LEU A 93 5.60 3.89 4.58
N CYS A 94 5.82 4.51 3.42
CA CYS A 94 6.30 3.81 2.24
C CYS A 94 7.79 3.50 2.31
N GLU A 95 8.58 4.31 3.01
CA GLU A 95 9.98 4.00 3.32
C GLU A 95 10.09 2.74 4.20
N GLY A 96 9.13 2.55 5.10
CA GLY A 96 9.01 1.38 5.97
C GLY A 96 8.60 0.08 5.26
N MET A 97 8.22 0.12 3.97
CA MET A 97 7.73 -1.03 3.21
C MET A 97 8.84 -1.96 2.69
N THR A 98 10.00 -1.96 3.34
CA THR A 98 11.10 -2.88 3.02
C THR A 98 10.81 -4.30 3.51
N GLY A 99 11.24 -5.30 2.75
CA GLY A 99 11.10 -6.71 3.12
C GLY A 99 9.78 -7.37 2.72
N TYR A 100 8.84 -6.69 2.07
CA TYR A 100 7.62 -7.31 1.56
C TYR A 100 7.89 -8.12 0.30
N VAL A 101 7.23 -9.28 0.20
CA VAL A 101 7.37 -10.25 -0.90
C VAL A 101 6.02 -10.83 -1.27
N LEU A 102 5.85 -11.19 -2.54
CA LEU A 102 4.63 -11.82 -3.04
C LEU A 102 4.74 -13.34 -2.89
N VAL A 103 3.87 -13.94 -2.07
CA VAL A 103 3.84 -15.39 -1.78
C VAL A 103 2.44 -15.89 -2.08
N GLY A 104 2.31 -16.83 -3.02
CA GLY A 104 1.01 -17.42 -3.37
C GLY A 104 0.00 -16.46 -4.01
N GLY A 105 0.41 -15.25 -4.41
CA GLY A 105 -0.49 -14.19 -4.88
C GLY A 105 -0.87 -13.16 -3.80
N GLU A 106 -0.31 -13.28 -2.59
CA GLU A 106 -0.53 -12.31 -1.52
C GLU A 106 0.78 -11.65 -1.08
N TRP A 107 0.75 -10.33 -0.91
CA TRP A 107 1.88 -9.60 -0.33
C TRP A 107 1.98 -9.86 1.17
N GLN A 108 3.17 -10.20 1.63
CA GLN A 108 3.45 -10.53 3.03
C GLN A 108 4.82 -9.98 3.45
N ASN A 109 5.00 -9.75 4.76
CA ASN A 109 6.28 -9.35 5.30
C ASN A 109 7.25 -10.54 5.24
N GLY A 110 8.21 -10.50 4.32
CA GLY A 110 9.15 -11.59 4.03
C GLY A 110 10.03 -11.96 5.22
N LYS A 111 10.23 -11.07 6.20
CA LYS A 111 10.93 -11.42 7.45
C LYS A 111 10.15 -12.43 8.30
N LYS A 112 8.82 -12.46 8.17
CA LYS A 112 7.93 -13.36 8.94
C LYS A 112 7.69 -14.70 8.25
N VAL A 113 7.86 -14.77 6.92
CA VAL A 113 7.31 -15.86 6.10
C VAL A 113 8.38 -16.63 5.34
N LEU A 114 9.49 -15.99 4.97
CA LEU A 114 10.54 -16.63 4.18
C LEU A 114 11.86 -16.76 4.97
N PRO A 115 12.60 -17.86 4.77
CA PRO A 115 13.99 -17.91 5.19
C PRO A 115 14.82 -16.83 4.47
N PRO A 116 16.00 -16.46 5.01
CA PRO A 116 16.92 -15.54 4.33
C PRO A 116 17.27 -16.05 2.92
N PRO A 117 17.52 -15.14 1.95
CA PRO A 117 17.77 -15.53 0.57
C PRO A 117 19.07 -16.35 0.49
N GLN A 118 19.01 -17.52 -0.14
CA GLN A 118 20.12 -18.46 -0.19
C GLN A 118 21.06 -18.20 -1.39
N SER A 119 20.59 -17.47 -2.40
CA SER A 119 21.34 -17.14 -3.62
C SER A 119 21.28 -15.66 -4.01
N GLY A 120 22.16 -15.24 -4.92
CA GLY A 120 22.13 -13.89 -5.49
C GLY A 120 20.87 -13.58 -6.30
N VAL A 121 20.30 -14.58 -6.98
CA VAL A 121 19.06 -14.46 -7.77
C VAL A 121 17.88 -14.17 -6.84
N ASP A 122 17.75 -14.90 -5.73
CA ASP A 122 16.67 -14.69 -4.75
C ASP A 122 16.73 -13.28 -4.16
N LYS A 123 17.94 -12.78 -3.87
CA LYS A 123 18.15 -11.43 -3.36
C LYS A 123 17.70 -10.37 -4.38
N GLN A 124 18.00 -10.56 -5.66
CA GLN A 124 17.58 -9.63 -6.72
C GLN A 124 16.05 -9.65 -6.92
N VAL A 125 15.44 -10.83 -6.91
CA VAL A 125 13.98 -10.97 -7.02
C VAL A 125 13.28 -10.28 -5.86
N ARG A 126 13.71 -10.53 -4.62
CA ARG A 126 13.17 -9.85 -3.44
C ARG A 126 13.33 -8.34 -3.51
N LYS A 127 14.50 -7.84 -3.90
CA LYS A 127 14.74 -6.40 -4.06
C LYS A 127 13.83 -5.78 -5.13
N ARG A 128 13.53 -6.51 -6.20
CA ARG A 128 12.57 -6.06 -7.23
C ARG A 128 11.16 -5.98 -6.64
N GLN A 129 10.72 -7.01 -5.93
CA GLN A 129 9.40 -7.03 -5.28
C GLN A 129 9.25 -5.93 -4.24
N GLU A 130 10.27 -5.70 -3.41
CA GLU A 130 10.29 -4.61 -2.42
C GLU A 130 10.11 -3.24 -3.10
N LYS A 131 10.80 -2.99 -4.22
CA LYS A 131 10.65 -1.76 -4.99
C LYS A 131 9.27 -1.64 -5.62
N GLU A 132 8.73 -2.72 -6.17
CA GLU A 132 7.39 -2.74 -6.75
C GLU A 132 6.33 -2.42 -5.69
N PHE A 133 6.47 -2.99 -4.50
CA PHE A 133 5.56 -2.75 -3.38
C PHE A 133 5.65 -1.33 -2.83
N ALA A 134 6.87 -0.79 -2.66
CA ALA A 134 7.10 0.59 -2.26
C ALA A 134 6.55 1.59 -3.30
N TYR A 135 6.75 1.31 -4.59
CA TYR A 135 6.18 2.11 -5.67
C TYR A 135 4.65 2.11 -5.63
N PHE A 136 4.03 0.93 -5.43
CA PHE A 136 2.58 0.82 -5.29
C PHE A 136 2.05 1.62 -4.09
N CYS A 137 2.78 1.60 -2.97
CA CYS A 137 2.48 2.42 -1.80
C CYS A 137 2.49 3.92 -2.14
N GLY A 138 3.55 4.41 -2.81
CA GLY A 138 3.63 5.82 -3.22
C GLY A 138 2.47 6.24 -4.12
N THR A 139 2.14 5.43 -5.13
CA THR A 139 0.99 5.71 -6.01
C THR A 139 -0.35 5.71 -5.25
N LEU A 140 -0.49 4.89 -4.21
CA LEU A 140 -1.70 4.85 -3.39
C LEU A 140 -1.81 6.10 -2.51
N LEU A 141 -0.70 6.51 -1.88
CA LEU A 141 -0.65 7.75 -1.09
C LEU A 141 -1.00 8.96 -1.95
N GLU A 142 -0.35 9.13 -3.10
CA GLU A 142 -0.59 10.24 -4.02
C GLU A 142 -2.06 10.35 -4.48
N LYS A 143 -2.75 9.22 -4.64
CA LYS A 143 -4.14 9.19 -5.10
C LYS A 143 -5.17 9.43 -3.99
N HIS A 144 -4.80 9.15 -2.74
CA HIS A 144 -5.73 9.09 -1.62
C HIS A 144 -5.24 9.91 -0.41
N GLU A 145 -4.40 10.91 -0.64
CA GLU A 145 -3.79 11.76 0.38
C GLU A 145 -4.85 12.29 1.36
N ASP A 146 -5.91 12.93 0.86
CA ASP A 146 -6.97 13.50 1.68
C ASP A 146 -7.63 12.47 2.61
N ALA A 147 -7.97 11.29 2.07
CA ALA A 147 -8.63 10.23 2.84
C ALA A 147 -7.69 9.64 3.90
N ILE A 148 -6.39 9.55 3.60
CA ILE A 148 -5.38 9.02 4.51
C ILE A 148 -5.12 10.02 5.63
N VAL A 149 -4.98 11.31 5.30
CA VAL A 149 -4.86 12.41 6.27
C VAL A 149 -6.05 12.41 7.22
N GLN A 150 -7.27 12.30 6.69
CA GLN A 150 -8.49 12.21 7.50
C GLN A 150 -8.49 10.99 8.42
N HIS A 151 -8.05 9.83 7.94
CA HIS A 151 -7.97 8.62 8.76
C HIS A 151 -6.96 8.77 9.90
N VAL A 152 -5.76 9.29 9.62
CA VAL A 152 -4.72 9.50 10.64
C VAL A 152 -5.15 10.55 11.68
N LYS A 153 -5.74 11.68 11.24
CA LYS A 153 -6.31 12.68 12.15
C LYS A 153 -7.49 12.11 12.95
N GLY A 154 -8.33 11.29 12.32
CA GLY A 154 -9.49 10.64 12.95
C GLY A 154 -9.12 9.63 14.03
N ILE A 155 -7.99 8.93 13.88
CA ILE A 155 -7.44 8.08 14.96
C ILE A 155 -7.01 8.94 16.16
N GLY A 156 -6.51 10.16 15.92
CA GLY A 156 -6.21 11.14 16.97
C GLY A 156 -7.42 11.89 17.54
N GLY A 157 -8.55 11.91 16.82
CA GLY A 157 -9.75 12.70 17.15
C GLY A 157 -11.00 11.89 17.52
N ALA A 158 -10.95 10.56 17.57
CA ALA A 158 -12.08 9.71 17.95
C ALA A 158 -12.38 9.68 19.48
N PHE A 159 -12.02 10.74 20.22
CA PHE A 159 -12.40 10.91 21.63
C PHE A 159 -12.76 12.37 21.94
N GLU A 160 -13.62 12.99 21.15
CA GLU A 160 -14.43 14.12 21.64
C GLU A 160 -15.78 14.19 20.89
N GLU A 161 -16.56 13.11 21.01
CA GLU A 161 -18.02 13.14 20.87
C GLU A 161 -18.62 12.31 22.01
N THR A 162 -18.54 12.83 23.24
CA THR A 162 -19.51 12.49 24.30
C THR A 162 -19.72 13.70 25.21
N GLU A 163 -20.93 14.25 25.10
CA GLU A 163 -21.63 15.25 25.93
C GLU A 163 -21.18 16.73 25.89
#